data_AF-A0A7Y2JKJ2-F1
#
_entry.id   AF-A0A7Y2JKJ2-F1
#
_cell.length_a   1.000
_cell.length_b   1.000
_cell.length_c   1.000
_cell.angle_alpha   90.00
_cell.angle_beta   90.00
_cell.angle_gamma   90.00
#
_symmetry.space_group_name_H-M   'P 1'
#
loop_
_entity.id
_entity.type
_entity.pdbx_description
1 polymer ?
#
loop_
_entity_poly.entity_id
_entity_poly.type
_entity_poly.pdbx_seq_one_letter_code
_entity_poly.pdbx_strand_id
1 'polypeptide(L)'
;LPDLAEAVWGAAETLRETTEWLVGRDLNDRFAGAVPYLRAFARVLGANAHLKAAIAEGGKGPRTALAQFYLKRLLPEHAALLAQVREGADGLYDLSPDDLAA
;
A
#
# COMPACT_ATOMS: atom_id res chain seq x y z
N LEU A 1 22.09 1.23 -2.74
CA LEU A 1 20.84 1.15 -3.54
C LEU A 1 19.96 2.36 -3.22
N PRO A 2 20.40 3.60 -3.55
CA PRO A 2 19.70 4.81 -3.11
C PRO A 2 18.27 4.91 -3.65
N ASP A 3 18.07 4.70 -4.95
CA ASP A 3 16.76 4.81 -5.60
C ASP A 3 15.72 3.84 -5.02
N LEU A 4 16.16 2.62 -4.66
CA LEU A 4 15.28 1.64 -4.01
C LEU A 4 14.91 2.04 -2.58
N ALA A 5 15.83 2.69 -1.87
CA ALA A 5 15.58 3.19 -0.53
C ALA A 5 14.61 4.37 -0.54
N GLU A 6 14.74 5.28 -1.50
CA GLU A 6 13.81 6.40 -1.70
C GLU A 6 12.39 5.91 -1.99
N ALA A 7 12.23 4.93 -2.87
CA ALA A 7 10.93 4.32 -3.16
C ALA A 7 10.29 3.68 -1.90
N VAL A 8 11.07 2.96 -1.09
CA VAL A 8 10.56 2.37 0.17
C VAL A 8 10.20 3.45 1.18
N TRP A 9 11.02 4.49 1.30
CA TRP A 9 10.77 5.62 2.20
C TRP A 9 9.47 6.34 1.82
N GLY A 10 9.29 6.72 0.56
CA GLY A 10 8.08 7.42 0.11
C GLY A 10 6.82 6.59 0.31
N ALA A 11 6.89 5.28 0.05
CA ALA A 11 5.78 4.37 0.31
C ALA A 11 5.44 4.25 1.80
N ALA A 12 6.47 4.22 2.67
CA ALA A 12 6.28 4.18 4.12
C ALA A 12 5.67 5.48 4.67
N GLU A 13 6.08 6.64 4.15
CA GLU A 13 5.49 7.92 4.54
C GLU A 13 4.03 8.04 4.08
N THR A 14 3.72 7.64 2.83
CA THR A 14 2.33 7.61 2.34
C THR A 14 1.44 6.70 3.21
N LEU A 15 1.97 5.54 3.63
CA LEU A 15 1.28 4.63 4.54
C LEU A 15 1.09 5.25 5.92
N ARG A 16 2.11 5.91 6.48
CA ARG A 16 2.03 6.62 7.76
C ARG A 16 0.93 7.68 7.73
N GLU A 17 0.97 8.58 6.76
CA GLU A 17 -0.02 9.66 6.62
C GLU A 17 -1.45 9.12 6.50
N THR A 18 -1.63 7.99 5.80
CA THR A 18 -2.94 7.33 5.68
C THR A 18 -3.36 6.65 6.97
N THR A 19 -2.42 6.11 7.73
CA THR A 19 -2.68 5.53 9.05
C THR A 19 -3.10 6.61 10.04
N GLU A 20 -2.41 7.75 10.06
CA GLU A 20 -2.73 8.90 10.90
C GLU A 20 -4.12 9.46 10.58
N TRP A 21 -4.45 9.56 9.29
CA TRP A 21 -5.79 9.94 8.86
C TRP A 21 -6.87 8.95 9.31
N LEU A 22 -6.63 7.64 9.18
CA LEU A 22 -7.56 6.57 9.58
C LEU A 22 -7.85 6.59 11.08
N VAL A 23 -6.83 6.84 11.91
CA VAL A 23 -6.99 6.91 13.38
C VAL A 23 -7.96 8.01 13.80
N GLY A 24 -8.10 9.06 12.99
CA GLY A 24 -9.06 10.15 13.21
C GLY A 24 -10.46 9.94 12.60
N ARG A 25 -10.75 8.83 11.93
CA ARG A 25 -12.06 8.56 11.30
C ARG A 25 -13.03 7.83 12.23
N ASP A 26 -14.31 7.83 11.90
CA ASP A 26 -15.31 6.99 12.57
C ASP A 26 -15.15 5.51 12.20
N LEU A 27 -15.76 4.63 12.98
CA LEU A 27 -15.54 3.18 12.87
C LEU A 27 -15.95 2.63 11.48
N ASN A 28 -17.02 3.16 10.89
CA ASN A 28 -17.52 2.69 9.59
C ASN A 28 -16.53 2.99 8.46
N ASP A 29 -15.96 4.19 8.42
CA ASP A 29 -14.95 4.58 7.42
C ASP A 29 -13.68 3.73 7.53
N ARG A 30 -13.27 3.42 8.75
CA ARG A 30 -12.13 2.52 8.98
C ARG A 30 -12.40 1.13 8.43
N PHE A 31 -13.60 0.60 8.65
CA PHE A 31 -13.96 -0.73 8.18
C PHE A 31 -14.12 -0.81 6.67
N ALA A 32 -14.68 0.22 6.04
CA ALA A 32 -14.78 0.33 4.59
C ALA A 32 -13.42 0.19 3.88
N GLY A 33 -12.36 0.78 4.46
CA GLY A 33 -11.00 0.72 3.93
C GLY A 33 -10.14 -0.48 4.40
N ALA A 34 -10.65 -1.40 5.22
CA ALA A 34 -9.79 -2.36 5.94
C ALA A 34 -9.01 -3.31 5.03
N VAL A 35 -9.65 -3.86 4.01
CA VAL A 35 -9.01 -4.80 3.06
C VAL A 35 -7.96 -4.13 2.16
N PRO A 36 -8.25 -2.98 1.50
CA PRO A 36 -7.20 -2.30 0.74
C PRO A 36 -6.06 -1.79 1.63
N TYR A 37 -6.35 -1.36 2.87
CA TYR A 37 -5.32 -0.96 3.82
C TYR A 37 -4.37 -2.12 4.18
N LEU A 38 -4.92 -3.31 4.49
CA LEU A 38 -4.12 -4.51 4.77
C LEU A 38 -3.18 -4.85 3.60
N ARG A 39 -3.69 -4.78 2.37
CA ARG A 39 -2.89 -5.04 1.16
C ARG A 39 -1.80 -3.99 0.95
N ALA A 40 -2.12 -2.70 1.13
CA ALA A 40 -1.14 -1.62 1.02
C ALA A 40 -0.01 -1.80 2.04
N PHE A 41 -0.37 -2.10 3.29
CA PHE A 41 0.58 -2.38 4.37
C PHE A 41 1.52 -3.54 4.00
N ALA A 42 0.97 -4.64 3.47
CA ALA A 42 1.76 -5.79 3.04
C ALA A 42 2.75 -5.44 1.91
N ARG A 43 2.37 -4.57 0.95
CA ARG A 43 3.28 -4.08 -0.10
C ARG A 43 4.46 -3.30 0.47
N VAL A 44 4.22 -2.37 1.39
CA VAL A 44 5.28 -1.58 2.02
C VAL A 44 6.19 -2.46 2.89
N LEU A 45 5.61 -3.38 3.67
CA LEU A 45 6.38 -4.31 4.50
C LEU A 45 7.27 -5.24 3.66
N GLY A 46 6.72 -5.80 2.57
CA GLY A 46 7.46 -6.64 1.63
C GLY A 46 8.61 -5.89 0.96
N ALA A 47 8.39 -4.64 0.54
CA ALA A 47 9.42 -3.83 -0.06
C ALA A 47 10.59 -3.55 0.90
N ASN A 48 10.31 -3.26 2.17
CA ASN A 48 11.33 -3.11 3.21
C ASN A 48 12.14 -4.42 3.41
N ALA A 49 11.46 -5.57 3.47
CA ALA A 49 12.12 -6.87 3.62
C ALA A 49 13.05 -7.18 2.43
N HIS A 50 12.59 -6.94 1.20
CA HIS A 50 13.39 -7.15 -0.01
C HIS A 50 14.58 -6.19 -0.09
N LEU A 51 14.40 -4.91 0.26
CA LEU A 51 15.49 -3.94 0.29
C LEU A 51 16.57 -4.36 1.30
N LYS A 52 16.18 -4.77 2.51
CA LYS A 52 17.11 -5.29 3.52
C LYS A 52 17.90 -6.49 2.99
N ALA A 53 17.24 -7.42 2.31
CA ALA A 53 17.88 -8.59 1.72
C ALA A 53 18.89 -8.21 0.62
N ALA A 54 18.57 -7.21 -0.22
CA ALA A 54 19.45 -6.68 -1.26
C ALA A 54 20.68 -5.96 -0.68
N ILE A 55 20.50 -5.19 0.39
CA ILE A 55 21.61 -4.53 1.10
C ILE A 55 22.56 -5.58 1.70
N ALA A 56 22.00 -6.62 2.34
CA ALA A 56 22.77 -7.68 2.98
C ALA A 56 23.66 -8.49 2.01
N GLU A 57 23.28 -8.59 0.73
CA GLU A 57 24.12 -9.22 -0.30
C GLU A 57 25.02 -8.24 -1.07
N GLY A 58 25.21 -7.02 -0.57
CA GLY A 58 26.10 -6.04 -1.18
C GLY A 58 25.52 -5.36 -2.43
N GLY A 59 24.20 -5.45 -2.65
CA GLY A 59 23.52 -4.82 -3.78
C GLY A 59 23.85 -5.41 -5.15
N LYS A 60 24.40 -6.63 -5.18
CA LYS A 60 24.74 -7.37 -6.40
C LYS A 60 24.38 -8.84 -6.19
N GLY A 61 23.30 -9.30 -6.83
CA GLY A 61 22.86 -10.68 -6.70
C GLY A 61 21.37 -10.91 -6.90
N PRO A 62 20.91 -12.15 -6.68
CA PRO A 62 19.53 -12.54 -6.88
C PRO A 62 18.54 -11.82 -5.93
N ARG A 63 18.93 -11.46 -4.69
CA ARG A 63 18.01 -10.72 -3.80
C ARG A 63 17.84 -9.27 -4.23
N THR A 64 18.87 -8.68 -4.82
CA THR A 64 18.85 -7.35 -5.44
C THR A 64 17.95 -7.36 -6.66
N ALA A 65 18.07 -8.38 -7.52
CA ALA A 65 17.17 -8.55 -8.66
C ALA A 65 15.70 -8.70 -8.20
N LEU A 66 15.46 -9.51 -7.16
CA LEU A 66 14.12 -9.66 -6.59
C LEU A 66 13.59 -8.37 -5.96
N ALA A 67 14.42 -7.60 -5.27
CA ALA A 67 14.05 -6.30 -4.73
C ALA A 67 13.68 -5.32 -5.85
N GLN A 68 14.48 -5.25 -6.92
CA GLN A 68 14.15 -4.41 -8.06
C GLN A 68 12.83 -4.81 -8.71
N PHE A 69 12.56 -6.10 -8.87
CA PHE A 69 11.29 -6.59 -9.38
C PHE A 69 10.14 -6.15 -8.47
N TYR A 70 10.23 -6.45 -7.16
CA TYR A 70 9.16 -6.15 -6.21
C TYR A 70 8.87 -4.65 -6.14
N LEU A 71 9.91 -3.82 -5.98
CA LEU A 71 9.76 -2.37 -5.83
C LEU A 71 9.26 -1.71 -7.13
N LYS A 72 9.62 -2.22 -8.32
CA LYS A 72 9.17 -1.62 -9.59
C LYS A 72 7.81 -2.12 -10.07
N ARG A 73 7.42 -3.34 -9.70
CA ARG A 73 6.21 -3.99 -10.24
C ARG A 73 5.07 -4.09 -9.23
N LEU A 74 5.38 -4.26 -7.95
CA LEU A 74 4.39 -4.56 -6.92
C LEU A 74 4.21 -3.42 -5.91
N LEU A 75 5.28 -2.73 -5.54
CA LEU A 75 5.18 -1.62 -4.58
C LEU A 75 4.20 -0.53 -5.07
N PRO A 76 4.17 -0.09 -6.35
CA PRO A 76 3.26 0.99 -6.78
C PRO A 76 1.78 0.74 -6.49
N GLU A 77 1.36 -0.52 -6.33
CA GLU A 77 0.00 -0.85 -5.92
C GLU A 77 -0.40 -0.22 -4.58
N HIS A 78 0.55 0.06 -3.68
CA HIS A 78 0.26 0.70 -2.39
C HIS A 78 -0.49 2.03 -2.59
N ALA A 79 -0.16 2.80 -3.62
CA ALA A 79 -0.73 4.14 -3.82
C ALA A 79 -2.22 4.04 -4.20
N ALA A 80 -2.55 3.16 -5.15
CA ALA A 80 -3.93 2.93 -5.57
C ALA A 80 -4.78 2.31 -4.45
N LEU A 81 -4.18 1.40 -3.66
CA LEU A 81 -4.86 0.82 -2.51
C LEU A 81 -5.13 1.88 -1.43
N LEU A 82 -4.16 2.74 -1.12
CA LEU A 82 -4.37 3.82 -0.14
C LEU A 82 -5.34 4.89 -0.65
N ALA A 83 -5.45 5.10 -1.97
CA ALA A 83 -6.52 5.94 -2.53
C ALA A 83 -7.90 5.35 -2.21
N GLN A 84 -8.11 4.04 -2.37
CA GLN A 84 -9.37 3.38 -1.97
C GLN A 84 -9.64 3.51 -0.47
N VAL A 85 -8.60 3.44 0.37
CA VAL A 85 -8.74 3.64 1.82
C VAL A 85 -9.26 5.04 2.16
N ARG A 86 -8.86 6.05 1.38
CA ARG A 86 -9.21 7.46 1.62
C ARG A 86 -10.65 7.81 1.27
N GLU A 87 -11.34 6.99 0.46
CA GLU A 87 -12.78 7.15 0.20
C GLU A 87 -13.64 6.85 1.43
N GLY A 88 -13.13 6.08 2.41
CA GLY A 88 -13.93 5.72 3.59
C GLY A 88 -15.20 4.96 3.19
N ALA A 89 -16.31 5.23 3.88
CA ALA A 89 -17.60 4.61 3.57
C ALA A 89 -18.39 5.34 2.46
N ASP A 90 -17.87 6.45 1.94
CA ASP A 90 -18.55 7.26 0.93
C ASP A 90 -18.80 6.41 -0.33
N GLY A 91 -19.98 6.55 -0.93
CA GLY A 91 -20.37 5.84 -2.15
C GLY A 91 -20.71 4.35 -1.99
N LEU A 92 -20.38 3.69 -0.86
CA LEU A 92 -20.62 2.26 -0.69
C LEU A 92 -22.11 1.87 -0.70
N TYR A 93 -22.98 2.81 -0.33
CA TYR A 93 -24.42 2.59 -0.18
C TYR A 93 -25.25 3.37 -1.19
N ASP A 94 -24.61 4.01 -2.17
CA ASP A 94 -25.30 4.86 -3.16
C ASP A 94 -26.00 4.03 -4.24
N LEU A 95 -25.59 2.76 -4.43
CA LEU A 95 -26.16 1.84 -5.40
C LEU A 95 -27.04 0.79 -4.70
N SER A 96 -28.32 0.78 -5.01
CA SER A 96 -29.26 -0.23 -4.50
C SER A 96 -29.28 -1.49 -5.38
N PRO A 97 -29.80 -2.62 -4.86
CA PRO A 97 -30.06 -3.79 -5.69
C PRO A 97 -31.03 -3.53 -6.85
N ASP A 98 -32.00 -2.63 -6.67
CA ASP A 98 -32.95 -2.27 -7.73
C ASP A 98 -32.25 -1.51 -8.87
N ASP A 99 -31.26 -0.68 -8.57
CA ASP A 99 -30.44 0.01 -9.58
C ASP A 99 -29.60 -0.97 -10.42
N LEU A 100 -29.30 -2.17 -9.89
CA LEU A 100 -28.54 -3.23 -10.58
C LEU A 100 -29.39 -4.12 -11.48
N ALA A 101 -30.73 -4.05 -11.40
CA ALA A 101 -31.63 -4.99 -12.06
C ALA A 101 -32.07 -4.57 -13.48
N ALA A 102 -31.54 -3.47 -14.02
CA ALA A 102 -31.91 -2.88 -15.32
C ALA A 102 -31.29 -3.58 -16.55
#